data_AF-A0A838QVW6-F1
#
_entry.id   AF-A0A838QVW6-F1
#
_cell.length_a   1.000
_cell.length_b   1.000
_cell.length_c   1.000
_cell.angle_alpha   90.00
_cell.angle_beta   90.00
_cell.angle_gamma   90.00
#
_symmetry.space_group_name_H-M   'P 1'
#
loop_
_entity.id
_entity.type
_entity.pdbx_description
1 polymer ?
#
loop_
_entity_poly.entity_id
_entity_poly.type
_entity_poly.pdbx_seq_one_letter_code
_entity_poly.pdbx_strand_id
1 'polypeptide(L)'
;MPSQSHEPRKLSQFTMGAVLFGQLRPEENLRRQTHRALKSHHDGRDFFSEITLNEDRHGGMRIDFTVTASALSLAELAGAVYLSQLCDLLSVLTQAPVWFYTTEEEARNGRNLVNRRVATVDRILTEPEWNWITGYLVFLQREHSKFLSAASWYRKALIGHDSLEDFCCFWRVIERLAYSYADRSQWSDEERMRSPAKKCVGQLVSDLFVDGSAPAILTDQGAIKQIVELRNDLSHGNIPITLEVIDLATSHLKVLEDAAFSVLQRVKHAKLPA
;
A
#
# COMPACT_ATOMS: atom_id res chain seq x y z
N MET A 1 9.26 18.08 -43.89
CA MET A 1 9.39 16.80 -43.16
C MET A 1 8.03 16.13 -43.14
N PRO A 2 7.87 14.91 -43.67
CA PRO A 2 6.58 14.25 -43.67
C PRO A 2 6.24 13.78 -42.25
N SER A 3 5.06 14.15 -41.78
CA SER A 3 4.50 13.65 -40.52
C SER A 3 4.28 12.15 -40.66
N GLN A 4 4.96 11.36 -39.84
CA GLN A 4 4.68 9.93 -39.73
C GLN A 4 3.25 9.77 -39.21
N SER A 5 2.37 9.24 -40.07
CA SER A 5 1.05 8.78 -39.67
C SER A 5 1.24 7.56 -38.78
N HIS A 6 1.06 7.73 -37.46
CA HIS A 6 0.96 6.60 -36.55
C HIS A 6 -0.32 5.82 -36.87
N GLU A 7 -0.16 4.64 -37.46
CA GLU A 7 -1.24 3.66 -37.53
C GLU A 7 -1.76 3.37 -36.10
N PRO A 8 -3.10 3.31 -35.90
CA PRO A 8 -3.65 2.99 -34.60
C PRO A 8 -3.23 1.57 -34.20
N ARG A 9 -2.41 1.45 -33.14
CA ARG A 9 -2.04 0.16 -32.56
C ARG A 9 -3.30 -0.63 -32.20
N LYS A 10 -3.44 -1.83 -32.75
CA LYS A 10 -4.55 -2.75 -32.45
C LYS A 10 -4.44 -3.18 -30.98
N LEU A 11 -5.47 -2.87 -30.19
CA LEU A 11 -5.57 -3.33 -28.81
C LEU A 11 -6.24 -4.70 -28.76
N SER A 12 -5.78 -5.54 -27.84
CA SER A 12 -6.34 -6.86 -27.54
C SER A 12 -6.70 -6.95 -26.06
N GLN A 13 -7.66 -7.81 -25.75
CA GLN A 13 -8.15 -8.04 -24.39
C GLN A 13 -7.56 -9.36 -23.87
N PHE A 14 -6.97 -9.32 -22.68
CA PHE A 14 -6.30 -10.45 -22.03
C PHE A 14 -6.97 -10.74 -20.70
N THR A 15 -7.50 -11.94 -20.51
CA THR A 15 -8.01 -12.39 -19.21
C THR A 15 -6.88 -12.99 -18.40
N MET A 16 -6.77 -12.56 -17.16
CA MET A 16 -5.72 -12.90 -16.23
C MET A 16 -6.32 -13.36 -14.90
N GLY A 17 -5.57 -14.19 -14.18
CA GLY A 17 -5.94 -14.66 -12.86
C GLY A 17 -4.75 -14.57 -11.91
N ALA A 18 -5.02 -14.35 -10.63
CA ALA A 18 -4.04 -14.47 -9.57
C ALA A 18 -4.68 -15.08 -8.32
N VAL A 19 -3.86 -15.68 -7.47
CA VAL A 19 -4.27 -16.18 -6.16
C VAL A 19 -3.72 -15.25 -5.10
N LEU A 20 -4.61 -14.73 -4.27
CA LEU A 20 -4.32 -13.89 -3.12
C LEU A 20 -4.32 -14.75 -1.85
N PHE A 21 -3.38 -14.51 -0.96
CA PHE A 21 -3.34 -15.09 0.37
C PHE A 21 -3.30 -14.00 1.43
N GLY A 22 -4.07 -14.17 2.50
CA GLY A 22 -4.12 -13.24 3.62
C GLY A 22 -5.17 -13.72 4.63
N GLN A 23 -5.22 -13.06 5.79
CA GLN A 23 -6.23 -13.33 6.84
C GLN A 23 -7.61 -12.75 6.49
N LEU A 24 -8.03 -12.88 5.23
CA LEU A 24 -9.29 -12.34 4.75
C LEU A 24 -9.97 -13.30 3.77
N ARG A 25 -11.31 -13.31 3.81
CA ARG A 25 -12.16 -13.96 2.81
C ARG A 25 -13.19 -12.97 2.29
N PRO A 26 -13.63 -13.06 1.04
CA PRO A 26 -14.72 -12.22 0.57
C PRO A 26 -16.05 -12.68 1.22
N GLU A 27 -16.96 -11.74 1.44
CA GLU A 27 -18.31 -12.02 1.98
C GLU A 27 -19.10 -12.98 1.07
N GLU A 28 -19.03 -12.72 -0.23
CA GLU A 28 -19.57 -13.54 -1.32
C GLU A 28 -18.65 -13.45 -2.54
N ASN A 29 -19.11 -13.83 -3.73
CA ASN A 29 -18.39 -13.54 -4.97
C ASN A 29 -18.45 -12.03 -5.26
N LEU A 30 -17.40 -11.31 -4.89
CA LEU A 30 -17.32 -9.86 -5.04
C LEU A 30 -16.94 -9.52 -6.48
N ARG A 31 -17.90 -9.00 -7.25
CA ARG A 31 -17.72 -8.66 -8.65
C ARG A 31 -17.81 -7.17 -8.87
N ARG A 32 -16.92 -6.65 -9.71
CA ARG A 32 -17.01 -5.29 -10.20
C ARG A 32 -16.70 -5.19 -11.69
N GLN A 33 -17.59 -4.51 -12.39
CA GLN A 33 -17.28 -3.96 -13.71
C GLN A 33 -16.65 -2.57 -13.51
N THR A 34 -15.46 -2.37 -14.06
CA THR A 34 -14.80 -1.07 -14.05
C THR A 34 -14.45 -0.69 -15.47
N HIS A 35 -14.66 0.57 -15.84
CA HIS A 35 -14.25 1.11 -17.14
C HIS A 35 -13.02 2.03 -17.00
N ARG A 36 -12.36 2.05 -15.84
CA ARG A 36 -11.27 2.98 -15.52
C ARG A 36 -10.12 2.23 -14.85
N ALA A 37 -8.90 2.38 -15.38
CA ALA A 37 -7.68 1.81 -14.86
C ALA A 37 -6.44 2.64 -15.25
N LEU A 38 -5.30 2.30 -14.62
CA LEU A 38 -3.95 2.87 -14.69
C LEU A 38 -3.56 3.45 -16.06
N LYS A 39 -3.36 4.77 -16.15
CA LYS A 39 -2.84 5.43 -17.36
C LYS A 39 -1.38 5.07 -17.63
N SER A 40 -1.14 4.44 -18.78
CA SER A 40 0.19 4.46 -19.42
C SER A 40 0.63 5.90 -19.70
N HIS A 41 1.85 6.27 -19.26
CA HIS A 41 2.43 7.60 -19.46
C HIS A 41 2.64 7.99 -20.94
N HIS A 42 2.54 7.03 -21.88
CA HIS A 42 2.89 7.25 -23.27
C HIS A 42 1.73 7.17 -24.27
N ASP A 43 0.68 6.37 -24.03
CA ASP A 43 -0.30 6.05 -25.09
C ASP A 43 -1.76 6.43 -24.78
N GLY A 44 -2.05 7.01 -23.61
CA GLY A 44 -3.32 7.70 -23.34
C GLY A 44 -4.61 6.86 -23.39
N ARG A 45 -4.55 5.54 -23.51
CA ARG A 45 -5.71 4.64 -23.46
C ARG A 45 -5.35 3.31 -22.81
N ASP A 46 -6.12 2.93 -21.80
CA ASP A 46 -6.07 1.63 -21.13
C ASP A 46 -7.42 0.93 -21.29
N PHE A 47 -7.65 -0.24 -20.67
CA PHE A 47 -8.57 -0.33 -19.52
C PHE A 47 -8.76 -1.77 -19.06
N PHE A 48 -8.72 -1.95 -17.74
CA PHE A 48 -9.25 -3.13 -17.08
C PHE A 48 -10.78 -3.05 -17.15
N SER A 49 -11.47 -4.14 -17.47
CA SER A 49 -12.91 -4.13 -17.76
C SER A 49 -13.76 -4.83 -16.69
N GLU A 50 -13.22 -5.90 -16.13
CA GLU A 50 -13.93 -6.75 -15.19
C GLU A 50 -12.94 -7.28 -14.16
N ILE A 51 -13.34 -7.25 -12.89
CA ILE A 51 -12.54 -7.74 -11.77
C ILE A 51 -13.49 -8.49 -10.84
N THR A 52 -13.18 -9.76 -10.61
CA THR A 52 -13.98 -10.63 -9.73
C THR A 52 -13.06 -11.25 -8.70
N LEU A 53 -13.47 -11.19 -7.43
CA LEU A 53 -12.81 -11.84 -6.31
C LEU A 53 -13.72 -12.94 -5.78
N ASN A 54 -13.24 -14.17 -5.81
CA ASN A 54 -13.95 -15.35 -5.33
C ASN A 54 -13.10 -16.06 -4.28
N GLU A 55 -13.74 -16.83 -3.40
CA GLU A 55 -13.01 -17.77 -2.55
C GLU A 55 -12.35 -18.86 -3.41
N ASP A 56 -11.07 -19.13 -3.18
CA ASP A 56 -10.38 -20.23 -3.83
C ASP A 56 -10.64 -21.54 -3.08
N ARG A 57 -10.85 -22.62 -3.83
CA ARG A 57 -11.15 -23.96 -3.27
C ARG A 57 -10.08 -24.50 -2.33
N HIS A 58 -8.90 -23.87 -2.31
CA HIS A 58 -7.76 -24.33 -1.55
C HIS A 58 -7.25 -23.31 -0.50
N GLY A 59 -8.12 -22.44 0.01
CA GLY A 59 -7.82 -21.60 1.19
C GLY A 59 -7.12 -20.29 0.88
N GLY A 60 -7.35 -19.73 -0.31
CA GLY A 60 -6.96 -18.36 -0.68
C GLY A 60 -8.15 -17.64 -1.32
N MET A 61 -7.89 -16.54 -2.02
CA MET A 61 -8.89 -15.88 -2.84
C MET A 61 -8.40 -15.82 -4.28
N ARG A 62 -9.26 -16.17 -5.22
CA ARG A 62 -8.97 -16.07 -6.64
C ARG A 62 -9.47 -14.74 -7.16
N ILE A 63 -8.57 -13.96 -7.74
CA ILE A 63 -8.93 -12.74 -8.47
C ILE A 63 -8.77 -12.99 -9.97
N ASP A 64 -9.87 -12.85 -10.70
CA ASP A 64 -9.87 -12.88 -12.16
C ASP A 64 -10.14 -11.47 -12.66
N PHE A 65 -9.30 -10.99 -13.58
CA PHE A 65 -9.40 -9.65 -14.12
C PHE A 65 -9.00 -9.60 -15.59
N THR A 66 -9.53 -8.63 -16.30
CA THR A 66 -9.28 -8.49 -17.73
C THR A 66 -8.54 -7.21 -18.04
N VAL A 67 -7.45 -7.29 -18.81
CA VAL A 67 -6.57 -6.17 -19.16
C VAL A 67 -6.57 -5.95 -20.68
N THR A 68 -6.75 -4.70 -21.11
CA THR A 68 -6.62 -4.32 -22.52
C THR A 68 -5.24 -3.74 -22.80
N ALA A 69 -4.48 -4.34 -23.72
CA ALA A 69 -3.13 -3.90 -24.08
C ALA A 69 -2.79 -4.22 -25.54
N SER A 70 -1.70 -3.65 -26.07
CA SER A 70 -1.21 -3.96 -27.42
C SER A 70 -0.41 -5.26 -27.50
N ALA A 71 0.02 -5.82 -26.36
CA ALA A 71 0.78 -7.06 -26.27
C ALA A 71 0.52 -7.74 -24.90
N LEU A 72 0.68 -9.07 -24.84
CA LEU A 72 0.50 -9.85 -23.61
C LEU A 72 1.45 -9.39 -22.50
N SER A 73 2.73 -9.15 -22.82
CA SER A 73 3.73 -8.71 -21.83
C SER A 73 3.38 -7.37 -21.17
N LEU A 74 2.74 -6.47 -21.91
CA LEU A 74 2.25 -5.20 -21.37
C LEU A 74 1.00 -5.41 -20.49
N ALA A 75 0.12 -6.34 -20.87
CA ALA A 75 -1.02 -6.73 -20.04
C ALA A 75 -0.55 -7.36 -18.72
N GLU A 76 0.47 -8.22 -18.76
CA GLU A 76 1.08 -8.83 -17.57
C GLU A 76 1.68 -7.78 -16.63
N LEU A 77 2.47 -6.84 -17.15
CA LEU A 77 3.04 -5.76 -16.36
C LEU A 77 1.97 -4.88 -15.73
N ALA A 78 0.98 -4.45 -16.51
CA ALA A 78 -0.12 -3.64 -16.01
C ALA A 78 -0.93 -4.40 -14.94
N GLY A 79 -1.22 -5.67 -15.19
CA GLY A 79 -1.91 -6.57 -14.27
C GLY A 79 -1.17 -6.70 -12.94
N ALA A 80 0.14 -6.95 -12.97
CA ALA A 80 0.97 -7.07 -11.78
C ALA A 80 1.00 -5.77 -10.95
N VAL A 81 1.12 -4.61 -11.59
CA VAL A 81 1.08 -3.31 -10.90
C VAL A 81 -0.28 -3.08 -10.24
N TYR A 82 -1.37 -3.35 -10.97
CA TYR A 82 -2.72 -3.23 -10.45
C TYR A 82 -2.94 -4.15 -9.24
N LEU A 83 -2.59 -5.43 -9.36
CA LEU A 83 -2.70 -6.41 -8.28
C LEU A 83 -1.88 -6.01 -7.05
N SER A 84 -0.68 -5.49 -7.26
CA SER A 84 0.17 -5.04 -6.16
C SER A 84 -0.50 -3.92 -5.38
N GLN A 85 -1.01 -2.88 -6.07
CA GLN A 85 -1.69 -1.77 -5.40
C GLN A 85 -3.03 -2.17 -4.78
N LEU A 86 -3.75 -3.10 -5.41
CA LEU A 86 -4.95 -3.69 -4.83
C LEU A 86 -4.64 -4.35 -3.48
N CYS A 87 -3.58 -5.16 -3.44
CA CYS A 87 -3.14 -5.82 -2.22
C CYS A 87 -2.63 -4.82 -1.18
N ASP A 88 -1.94 -3.75 -1.59
CA ASP A 88 -1.54 -2.65 -0.69
C ASP A 88 -2.76 -2.07 0.04
N LEU A 89 -3.83 -1.79 -0.70
CA LEU A 89 -5.09 -1.29 -0.11
C LEU A 89 -5.83 -2.33 0.73
N LEU A 90 -5.80 -3.61 0.35
CA LEU A 90 -6.35 -4.70 1.18
C LEU A 90 -5.60 -4.81 2.51
N SER A 91 -4.27 -4.69 2.52
CA SER A 91 -3.48 -4.64 3.75
C SER A 91 -3.81 -3.43 4.61
N VAL A 92 -4.05 -2.26 3.99
CA VAL A 92 -4.54 -1.09 4.71
C VAL A 92 -5.91 -1.35 5.34
N LEU A 93 -6.84 -2.00 4.65
CA LEU A 93 -8.16 -2.28 5.24
C LEU A 93 -8.08 -3.28 6.37
N THR A 94 -7.31 -4.36 6.19
CA THR A 94 -7.32 -5.54 7.06
C THR A 94 -6.31 -5.52 8.19
N GLN A 95 -5.33 -4.60 8.16
CA GLN A 95 -4.16 -4.63 9.06
C GLN A 95 -3.37 -5.95 8.93
N ALA A 96 -3.48 -6.64 7.81
CA ALA A 96 -2.89 -7.95 7.60
C ALA A 96 -2.05 -7.98 6.32
N PRO A 97 -0.97 -8.76 6.29
CA PRO A 97 -0.23 -8.99 5.07
C PRO A 97 -1.11 -9.69 4.03
N VAL A 98 -1.04 -9.21 2.78
CA VAL A 98 -1.69 -9.84 1.64
C VAL A 98 -0.63 -10.20 0.62
N TRP A 99 -0.49 -11.46 0.27
CA TRP A 99 0.39 -11.93 -0.79
C TRP A 99 -0.42 -12.18 -2.06
N PHE A 100 0.20 -12.06 -3.22
CA PHE A 100 -0.39 -12.49 -4.48
C PHE A 100 0.62 -13.28 -5.31
N TYR A 101 0.10 -14.22 -6.09
CA TYR A 101 0.86 -15.03 -7.02
C TYR A 101 0.10 -15.08 -8.34
N THR A 102 0.79 -14.81 -9.45
CA THR A 102 0.19 -14.73 -10.78
C THR A 102 0.11 -16.08 -11.47
N THR A 103 0.79 -17.11 -10.95
CA THR A 103 0.70 -18.48 -11.45
C THR A 103 0.22 -19.45 -10.35
N GLU A 104 -0.45 -20.53 -10.76
CA GLU A 104 -0.90 -21.57 -9.82
C GLU A 104 0.27 -22.29 -9.14
N GLU A 105 1.40 -22.45 -9.83
CA GLU A 105 2.61 -23.07 -9.28
C GLU A 105 3.21 -22.23 -8.15
N GLU A 106 3.39 -20.93 -8.39
CA GLU A 106 3.83 -19.98 -7.36
C GLU A 106 2.84 -19.94 -6.19
N ALA A 107 1.54 -19.96 -6.47
CA ALA A 107 0.52 -19.98 -5.43
C ALA A 107 0.61 -21.25 -4.56
N ARG A 108 0.89 -22.41 -5.18
CA ARG A 108 1.07 -23.68 -4.46
C ARG A 108 2.30 -23.64 -3.55
N ASN A 109 3.41 -23.09 -4.06
CA ASN A 109 4.65 -22.94 -3.31
C ASN A 109 4.50 -21.90 -2.18
N GLY A 110 3.88 -20.78 -2.49
CA GLY A 110 3.58 -19.69 -1.56
C GLY A 110 2.65 -20.11 -0.43
N ARG A 111 1.65 -20.95 -0.71
CA ARG A 111 0.74 -21.49 0.31
C ARG A 111 1.49 -22.23 1.41
N ASN A 112 2.50 -23.03 1.07
CA ASN A 112 3.28 -23.75 2.09
C ASN A 112 4.05 -22.79 3.01
N LEU A 113 4.41 -21.60 2.51
CA LEU A 113 5.06 -20.54 3.27
C LEU A 113 4.06 -19.78 4.15
N VAL A 114 2.88 -19.46 3.61
CA VAL A 114 1.83 -18.69 4.29
C VAL A 114 1.08 -19.55 5.32
N ASN A 115 0.74 -20.80 5.02
CA ASN A 115 0.04 -21.71 5.94
C ASN A 115 0.86 -22.07 7.20
N ARG A 116 2.19 -21.91 7.17
CA ARG A 116 3.02 -22.01 8.37
C ARG A 116 2.85 -20.81 9.32
N ARG A 117 2.32 -19.69 8.82
CA ARG A 117 2.23 -18.40 9.52
C ARG A 117 0.81 -17.97 9.83
N VAL A 118 -0.17 -18.45 9.07
CA VAL A 118 -1.57 -17.99 9.15
C VAL A 118 -2.48 -19.20 9.20
N ALA A 119 -3.00 -19.51 10.39
CA ALA A 119 -3.87 -20.66 10.62
C ALA A 119 -5.37 -20.32 10.64
N THR A 120 -5.75 -19.04 10.63
CA THR A 120 -7.15 -18.60 10.76
C THR A 120 -7.50 -17.46 9.81
N VAL A 121 -8.70 -17.53 9.22
CA VAL A 121 -9.32 -16.40 8.54
C VAL A 121 -9.90 -15.49 9.61
N ASP A 122 -9.36 -14.28 9.73
CA ASP A 122 -9.70 -13.38 10.83
C ASP A 122 -10.70 -12.28 10.42
N ARG A 123 -10.99 -12.14 9.12
CA ARG A 123 -11.87 -11.08 8.61
C ARG A 123 -12.64 -11.44 7.34
N ILE A 124 -13.84 -10.87 7.22
CA ILE A 124 -14.65 -10.88 6.01
C ILE A 124 -14.49 -9.53 5.30
N LEU A 125 -14.15 -9.55 4.01
CA LEU A 125 -14.10 -8.38 3.14
C LEU A 125 -15.51 -8.11 2.59
N THR A 126 -16.04 -6.94 2.87
CA THR A 126 -17.40 -6.55 2.49
C THR A 126 -17.47 -5.97 1.09
N GLU A 127 -18.66 -5.97 0.48
CA GLU A 127 -18.86 -5.33 -0.83
C GLU A 127 -18.52 -3.83 -0.86
N PRO A 128 -18.90 -2.99 0.14
CA PRO A 128 -18.51 -1.59 0.16
C PRO A 128 -16.98 -1.38 0.21
N GLU A 129 -16.25 -2.19 0.96
CA GLU A 129 -14.79 -2.15 1.01
C GLU A 129 -14.17 -2.52 -0.33
N TRP A 130 -14.66 -3.59 -0.96
CA TRP A 130 -14.24 -3.99 -2.29
C TRP A 130 -14.52 -2.91 -3.33
N ASN A 131 -15.70 -2.29 -3.27
CA ASN A 131 -16.08 -1.18 -4.11
C ASN A 131 -15.25 0.08 -3.85
N TRP A 132 -14.80 0.32 -2.62
CA TRP A 132 -13.90 1.41 -2.36
C TRP A 132 -12.53 1.17 -3.03
N ILE A 133 -11.93 0.01 -2.78
CA ILE A 133 -10.58 -0.32 -3.30
C ILE A 133 -10.56 -0.29 -4.83
N THR A 134 -11.45 -1.04 -5.47
CA THR A 134 -11.44 -1.22 -6.92
C THR A 134 -11.97 -0.01 -7.68
N GLY A 135 -12.69 0.89 -7.00
CA GLY A 135 -13.32 2.06 -7.62
C GLY A 135 -12.48 3.30 -7.55
N TYR A 136 -11.79 3.47 -6.43
CA TYR A 136 -10.99 4.67 -6.19
C TYR A 136 -9.53 4.49 -6.55
N LEU A 137 -9.04 3.30 -6.89
CA LEU A 137 -7.61 3.10 -7.16
C LEU A 137 -7.05 4.10 -8.20
N VAL A 138 -7.75 4.33 -9.32
CA VAL A 138 -7.32 5.32 -10.34
C VAL A 138 -7.37 6.75 -9.80
N PHE A 139 -8.38 7.08 -9.01
CA PHE A 139 -8.50 8.39 -8.37
C PHE A 139 -7.34 8.61 -7.38
N LEU A 140 -7.06 7.61 -6.54
CA LEU A 140 -5.97 7.63 -5.57
C LEU A 140 -4.61 7.74 -6.26
N GLN A 141 -4.38 7.07 -7.40
CA GLN A 141 -3.14 7.23 -8.16
C GLN A 141 -2.92 8.66 -8.64
N ARG A 142 -3.99 9.35 -9.05
CA ARG A 142 -3.90 10.69 -9.62
C ARG A 142 -3.82 11.76 -8.53
N GLU A 143 -4.72 11.70 -7.57
CA GLU A 143 -4.94 12.77 -6.59
C GLU A 143 -4.26 12.48 -5.24
N HIS A 144 -4.05 11.20 -4.90
CA HIS A 144 -3.52 10.78 -3.59
C HIS A 144 -2.37 9.75 -3.74
N SER A 145 -1.48 9.94 -4.71
CA SER A 145 -0.38 9.00 -4.99
C SER A 145 0.53 8.73 -3.79
N LYS A 146 0.63 9.71 -2.88
CA LYS A 146 1.40 9.60 -1.64
C LYS A 146 0.74 8.65 -0.63
N PHE A 147 -0.59 8.58 -0.61
CA PHE A 147 -1.32 7.58 0.17
C PHE A 147 -1.08 6.17 -0.35
N LEU A 148 -1.16 5.95 -1.67
CA LEU A 148 -0.86 4.63 -2.26
C LEU A 148 0.59 4.21 -2.02
N SER A 149 1.54 5.15 -2.16
CA SER A 149 2.93 4.85 -1.83
C SER A 149 3.08 4.45 -0.36
N ALA A 150 2.42 5.14 0.57
CA ALA A 150 2.43 4.80 1.98
C ALA A 150 1.78 3.41 2.24
N ALA A 151 0.66 3.09 1.59
CA ALA A 151 0.05 1.76 1.65
C ALA A 151 1.01 0.66 1.17
N SER A 152 1.77 0.92 0.11
CA SER A 152 2.77 0.00 -0.40
C SER A 152 3.91 -0.25 0.59
N TRP A 153 4.44 0.81 1.22
CA TRP A 153 5.44 0.68 2.28
C TRP A 153 4.92 -0.09 3.50
N TYR A 154 3.66 0.15 3.87
CA TYR A 154 3.02 -0.55 4.98
C TYR A 154 2.93 -2.05 4.70
N ARG A 155 2.37 -2.43 3.54
CA ARG A 155 2.29 -3.84 3.14
C ARG A 155 3.67 -4.48 3.01
N LYS A 156 4.65 -3.76 2.45
CA LYS A 156 6.03 -4.25 2.33
C LYS A 156 6.60 -4.65 3.69
N ALA A 157 6.40 -3.83 4.72
CA ALA A 157 6.82 -4.15 6.08
C ALA A 157 6.09 -5.36 6.66
N LEU A 158 4.77 -5.47 6.42
CA LEU A 158 3.98 -6.62 6.91
C LEU A 158 4.42 -7.96 6.31
N ILE A 159 4.89 -7.97 5.06
CA ILE A 159 5.38 -9.18 4.38
C ILE A 159 6.89 -9.39 4.56
N GLY A 160 7.59 -8.41 5.11
CA GLY A 160 9.04 -8.41 5.26
C GLY A 160 9.53 -9.42 6.31
N HIS A 161 10.85 -9.66 6.28
CA HIS A 161 11.53 -10.60 7.17
C HIS A 161 12.81 -10.00 7.78
N ASP A 162 13.06 -8.71 7.52
CA ASP A 162 14.23 -7.98 8.00
C ASP A 162 13.76 -6.85 8.89
N SER A 163 14.08 -6.93 10.19
CA SER A 163 13.59 -6.00 11.20
C SER A 163 14.04 -4.56 10.96
N LEU A 164 15.20 -4.34 10.33
CA LEU A 164 15.69 -2.99 10.04
C LEU A 164 14.92 -2.39 8.86
N GLU A 165 14.68 -3.20 7.82
CA GLU A 165 13.87 -2.79 6.68
C GLU A 165 12.42 -2.53 7.10
N ASP A 166 11.81 -3.41 7.89
CA ASP A 166 10.44 -3.30 8.37
C ASP A 166 10.26 -2.04 9.23
N PHE A 167 11.20 -1.79 10.15
CA PHE A 167 11.28 -0.55 10.93
C PHE A 167 11.30 0.68 10.03
N CYS A 168 12.19 0.71 9.04
CA CYS A 168 12.30 1.82 8.10
C CYS A 168 11.03 2.00 7.27
N CYS A 169 10.40 0.90 6.86
CA CYS A 169 9.18 0.90 6.06
C CYS A 169 8.00 1.44 6.87
N PHE A 170 7.75 0.97 8.10
CA PHE A 170 6.66 1.50 8.93
C PHE A 170 6.84 3.00 9.24
N TRP A 171 8.07 3.42 9.61
CA TRP A 171 8.33 4.84 9.79
C TRP A 171 8.11 5.65 8.51
N ARG A 172 8.50 5.08 7.34
CA ARG A 172 8.30 5.74 6.04
C ARG A 172 6.83 6.00 5.74
N VAL A 173 5.92 5.12 6.16
CA VAL A 173 4.46 5.36 6.03
C VAL A 173 4.08 6.66 6.72
N ILE A 174 4.41 6.77 8.00
CA ILE A 174 4.06 7.90 8.88
C ILE A 174 4.67 9.19 8.34
N GLU A 175 5.95 9.16 8.04
CA GLU A 175 6.69 10.30 7.51
C GLU A 175 6.12 10.76 6.16
N ARG A 176 5.83 9.84 5.23
CA ARG A 176 5.31 10.17 3.90
C ARG A 176 3.94 10.84 4.00
N LEU A 177 3.07 10.31 4.85
CA LEU A 177 1.73 10.88 5.07
C LEU A 177 1.83 12.23 5.77
N ALA A 178 2.71 12.39 6.75
CA ALA A 178 2.99 13.67 7.39
C ALA A 178 3.49 14.71 6.39
N TYR A 179 4.36 14.31 5.45
CA TYR A 179 4.83 15.20 4.41
C TYR A 179 3.75 15.63 3.42
N SER A 180 2.66 14.88 3.31
CA SER A 180 1.66 15.08 2.25
C SER A 180 0.34 15.66 2.77
N TYR A 181 -0.04 15.36 4.02
CA TYR A 181 -1.38 15.64 4.56
C TYR A 181 -1.39 16.53 5.80
N ALA A 182 -0.23 16.85 6.38
CA ALA A 182 -0.15 17.83 7.47
C ALA A 182 -0.48 19.23 6.95
N ASP A 183 -1.35 19.95 7.65
CA ASP A 183 -1.68 21.34 7.34
C ASP A 183 -0.53 22.28 7.73
N ARG A 184 0.16 22.80 6.70
CA ARG A 184 1.27 23.76 6.86
C ARG A 184 0.87 25.19 6.53
N SER A 185 -0.42 25.50 6.47
CA SER A 185 -0.93 26.84 6.13
C SER A 185 -0.44 27.93 7.07
N GLN A 186 -0.11 27.59 8.32
CA GLN A 186 0.38 28.53 9.34
C GLN A 186 1.90 28.52 9.54
N TRP A 187 2.65 27.73 8.78
CA TRP A 187 4.11 27.64 8.93
C TRP A 187 4.82 28.78 8.20
N SER A 188 5.99 29.17 8.70
CA SER A 188 6.86 30.10 7.99
C SER A 188 7.43 29.45 6.71
N ASP A 189 7.89 30.28 5.76
CA ASP A 189 8.45 29.76 4.50
C ASP A 189 9.71 28.90 4.74
N GLU A 190 10.56 29.27 5.71
CA GLU A 190 11.73 28.47 6.08
C GLU A 190 11.34 27.09 6.61
N GLU A 191 10.28 27.02 7.42
CA GLU A 191 9.79 25.77 7.99
C GLU A 191 9.15 24.88 6.92
N ARG A 192 8.46 25.48 5.95
CA ARG A 192 7.92 24.76 4.79
C ARG A 192 9.03 24.23 3.90
N MET A 193 10.07 25.01 3.63
CA MET A 193 11.20 24.58 2.81
C MET A 193 12.00 23.45 3.46
N ARG A 194 12.26 23.55 4.77
CA ARG A 194 13.01 22.50 5.50
C ARG A 194 12.17 21.25 5.79
N SER A 195 10.86 21.43 5.98
CA SER A 195 9.89 20.37 6.30
C SER A 195 10.46 19.31 7.25
N PRO A 196 10.88 19.68 8.49
CA PRO A 196 11.49 18.71 9.40
C PRO A 196 10.48 17.62 9.76
N ALA A 197 10.90 16.35 9.69
CA ALA A 197 10.05 15.17 9.93
C ALA A 197 9.24 15.30 11.22
N LYS A 198 9.91 15.65 12.32
CA LYS A 198 9.30 15.84 13.65
C LYS A 198 8.13 16.82 13.64
N LYS A 199 8.30 17.99 13.01
CA LYS A 199 7.25 19.02 12.96
C LYS A 199 6.10 18.56 12.06
N CYS A 200 6.39 17.90 10.95
CA CYS A 200 5.36 17.40 10.04
C CYS A 200 4.51 16.32 10.72
N VAL A 201 5.16 15.39 11.44
CA VAL A 201 4.48 14.33 12.19
C VAL A 201 3.62 14.95 13.31
N GLY A 202 4.17 15.86 14.10
CA GLY A 202 3.41 16.54 15.16
C GLY A 202 2.20 17.32 14.65
N GLN A 203 2.33 17.97 13.49
CA GLN A 203 1.22 18.65 12.83
C GLN A 203 0.16 17.65 12.33
N LEU A 204 0.57 16.59 11.61
CA LEU A 204 -0.35 15.55 11.15
C LEU A 204 -1.14 14.92 12.31
N VAL A 205 -0.47 14.66 13.43
CA VAL A 205 -1.11 14.11 14.63
C VAL A 205 -2.19 15.06 15.15
N SER A 206 -1.87 16.36 15.27
CA SER A 206 -2.84 17.39 15.67
C SER A 206 -4.02 17.49 14.71
N ASP A 207 -3.78 17.35 13.41
CA ASP A 207 -4.82 17.46 12.37
C ASP A 207 -5.78 16.26 12.36
N LEU A 208 -5.30 15.05 12.69
CA LEU A 208 -6.03 13.79 12.50
C LEU A 208 -6.62 13.21 13.80
N PHE A 209 -6.01 13.49 14.95
CA PHE A 209 -6.33 12.89 16.25
C PHE A 209 -6.78 13.94 17.26
N VAL A 210 -7.74 14.78 16.86
CA VAL A 210 -8.32 15.83 17.71
C VAL A 210 -9.00 15.31 18.98
N ASP A 211 -9.35 14.02 18.98
CA ASP A 211 -9.97 13.28 20.10
C ASP A 211 -8.94 12.76 21.13
N GLY A 212 -7.64 13.02 20.92
CA GLY A 212 -6.58 12.56 21.81
C GLY A 212 -6.24 11.06 21.67
N SER A 213 -6.81 10.36 20.68
CA SER A 213 -6.55 8.93 20.44
C SER A 213 -5.26 8.64 19.66
N ALA A 214 -4.35 9.62 19.60
CA ALA A 214 -3.09 9.48 18.87
C ALA A 214 -2.23 8.35 19.47
N PRO A 215 -1.54 7.54 18.65
CA PRO A 215 -0.56 6.58 19.14
C PRO A 215 0.51 7.27 19.98
N ALA A 216 0.82 6.73 21.17
CA ALA A 216 1.73 7.35 22.14
C ALA A 216 3.12 7.67 21.54
N ILE A 217 3.63 6.78 20.68
CA ILE A 217 4.89 6.95 19.97
C ILE A 217 4.94 8.20 19.08
N LEU A 218 3.78 8.71 18.65
CA LEU A 218 3.64 9.91 17.83
C LEU A 218 3.37 11.19 18.64
N THR A 219 3.09 11.06 19.93
CA THR A 219 2.94 12.20 20.84
C THR A 219 4.22 12.48 21.62
N ASP A 220 5.07 11.47 21.83
CA ASP A 220 6.35 11.60 22.50
C ASP A 220 7.42 12.20 21.56
N GLN A 221 7.77 13.46 21.83
CA GLN A 221 8.76 14.22 21.06
C GLN A 221 10.20 13.70 21.20
N GLY A 222 10.50 12.98 22.27
CA GLY A 222 11.77 12.28 22.49
C GLY A 222 11.83 11.01 21.65
N ALA A 223 10.78 10.20 21.69
CA ALA A 223 10.69 8.97 20.89
C ALA A 223 10.75 9.25 19.38
N ILE A 224 10.00 10.25 18.88
CA ILE A 224 10.08 10.66 17.46
C ILE A 224 11.50 11.04 17.08
N LYS A 225 12.20 11.79 17.93
CA LYS A 225 13.58 12.21 17.65
C LYS A 225 14.50 10.98 17.51
N GLN A 226 14.43 10.04 18.45
CA GLN A 226 15.22 8.81 18.43
C GLN A 226 14.94 7.97 17.17
N ILE A 227 13.67 7.81 16.79
CA ILE A 227 13.29 7.08 15.57
C ILE A 227 13.84 7.76 14.32
N VAL A 228 13.74 9.08 14.23
CA VAL A 228 14.27 9.85 13.07
C VAL A 228 15.79 9.71 12.97
N GLU A 229 16.50 9.83 14.09
CA GLU A 229 17.95 9.66 14.16
C GLU A 229 18.35 8.24 13.74
N LEU A 230 17.77 7.21 14.37
CA LEU A 230 18.04 5.81 14.03
C LEU A 230 17.74 5.51 12.56
N ARG A 231 16.60 5.97 12.02
CA ARG A 231 16.25 5.78 10.61
C ARG A 231 17.28 6.41 9.70
N ASN A 232 17.71 7.64 9.99
CA ASN A 232 18.69 8.35 9.16
C ASN A 232 20.04 7.62 9.20
N ASP A 233 20.47 7.19 10.38
CA ASP A 233 21.74 6.48 10.53
C ASP A 233 21.74 5.14 9.80
N LEU A 234 20.65 4.37 9.88
CA LEU A 234 20.45 3.15 9.10
C LEU A 234 20.45 3.42 7.59
N SER A 235 19.69 4.43 7.14
CA SER A 235 19.51 4.71 5.70
C SER A 235 20.79 5.25 5.02
N HIS A 236 21.65 5.91 5.78
CA HIS A 236 22.91 6.47 5.29
C HIS A 236 24.12 5.60 5.59
N GLY A 237 23.95 4.51 6.34
CA GLY A 237 25.04 3.64 6.76
C GLY A 237 26.01 4.31 7.74
N ASN A 238 25.52 5.24 8.56
CA ASN A 238 26.33 5.96 9.54
C ASN A 238 26.73 5.09 10.74
N ILE A 239 25.99 4.01 10.98
CA ILE A 239 26.22 3.07 12.07
C ILE A 239 26.44 1.66 11.52
N PRO A 240 27.32 0.84 12.14
CA PRO A 240 27.43 -0.56 11.80
C PRO A 240 26.15 -1.33 12.18
N ILE A 241 25.82 -2.36 11.42
CA ILE A 241 24.70 -3.25 11.75
C ILE A 241 25.17 -4.26 12.80
N THR A 242 24.82 -3.99 14.06
CA THR A 242 25.09 -4.88 15.21
C THR A 242 23.80 -5.47 15.76
N LEU A 243 23.90 -6.47 16.64
CA LEU A 243 22.74 -7.08 17.29
C LEU A 243 21.95 -6.05 18.11
N GLU A 244 22.63 -5.11 18.77
CA GLU A 244 21.98 -4.06 19.57
C GLU A 244 21.14 -3.11 18.70
N VAL A 245 21.62 -2.81 17.49
CA VAL A 245 20.86 -1.99 16.53
C VAL A 245 19.62 -2.74 16.03
N ILE A 246 19.75 -4.03 15.76
CA ILE A 246 18.63 -4.90 15.38
C ILE A 246 17.61 -5.00 16.51
N ASP A 247 18.05 -5.21 17.75
CA ASP A 247 17.19 -5.30 18.93
C ASP A 247 16.46 -3.97 19.17
N LEU A 248 17.16 -2.84 19.03
CA LEU A 248 16.58 -1.52 19.15
C LEU A 248 15.49 -1.28 18.09
N ALA A 249 15.76 -1.55 16.81
CA ALA A 249 14.76 -1.43 15.75
C ALA A 249 13.57 -2.37 15.98
N THR A 250 13.84 -3.62 16.36
CA THR A 250 12.84 -4.65 16.68
C THR A 250 11.92 -4.20 17.81
N SER A 251 12.46 -3.53 18.84
CA SER A 251 11.67 -3.02 19.97
C SER A 251 10.61 -1.99 19.56
N HIS A 252 10.77 -1.35 18.39
CA HIS A 252 9.82 -0.38 17.86
C HIS A 252 8.84 -0.95 16.84
N LEU A 253 9.02 -2.18 16.36
CA LEU A 253 8.25 -2.70 15.22
C LEU A 253 6.74 -2.68 15.47
N LYS A 254 6.27 -3.31 16.54
CA LYS A 254 4.83 -3.43 16.78
C LYS A 254 4.17 -2.06 16.99
N VAL A 255 4.80 -1.19 17.77
CA VAL A 255 4.26 0.16 18.02
C VAL A 255 4.26 1.04 16.76
N LEU A 256 5.24 0.87 15.87
CA LEU A 256 5.29 1.57 14.59
C LEU A 256 4.30 1.00 13.57
N GLU A 257 4.11 -0.31 13.55
CA GLU A 257 3.08 -0.98 12.74
C GLU A 257 1.69 -0.43 13.08
N ASP A 258 1.34 -0.43 14.38
CA ASP A 258 0.04 0.05 14.86
C ASP A 258 -0.14 1.55 14.62
N ALA A 259 0.93 2.35 14.80
CA ALA A 259 0.91 3.78 14.52
C ALA A 259 0.75 4.08 13.02
N ALA A 260 1.49 3.37 12.16
CA ALA A 260 1.40 3.49 10.71
C ALA A 260 -0.01 3.15 10.21
N PHE A 261 -0.58 2.05 10.70
CA PHE A 261 -1.94 1.66 10.40
C PHE A 261 -2.96 2.72 10.85
N SER A 262 -2.84 3.21 12.08
CA SER A 262 -3.74 4.24 12.63
C SER A 262 -3.71 5.51 11.80
N VAL A 263 -2.53 5.96 11.38
CA VAL A 263 -2.39 7.14 10.50
C VAL A 263 -2.99 6.90 9.12
N LEU A 264 -2.76 5.72 8.52
CA LEU A 264 -3.39 5.33 7.24
C LEU A 264 -4.92 5.38 7.32
N GLN A 265 -5.51 4.81 8.37
CA GLN A 265 -6.96 4.82 8.57
C GLN A 265 -7.49 6.23 8.76
N ARG A 266 -6.84 7.06 9.60
CA ARG A 266 -7.27 8.45 9.81
C ARG A 266 -7.16 9.29 8.55
N VAL A 267 -6.09 9.15 7.76
CA VAL A 267 -5.98 9.84 6.46
C VAL A 267 -7.08 9.36 5.52
N LYS A 268 -7.33 8.05 5.45
CA LYS A 268 -8.42 7.48 4.64
C LYS A 268 -9.76 8.11 4.99
N HIS A 269 -10.11 8.17 6.26
CA HIS A 269 -11.39 8.71 6.69
C HIS A 269 -11.50 10.23 6.59
N ALA A 270 -10.42 10.97 6.85
CA ALA A 270 -10.47 12.43 6.93
C ALA A 270 -10.16 13.14 5.60
N LYS A 271 -9.40 12.51 4.69
CA LYS A 271 -8.83 13.18 3.51
C LYS A 271 -9.17 12.49 2.19
N LEU A 272 -9.69 11.26 2.19
CA LEU A 272 -10.04 10.53 0.97
C LEU A 272 -11.56 10.44 0.78
N PRO A 273 -12.04 10.15 -0.44
CA PRO A 273 -13.46 9.92 -0.69
C PRO A 273 -13.97 8.71 0.09
N ALA A 274 -15.23 8.82 0.52
CA ALA A 274 -15.99 7.72 1.11
C ALA A 274 -16.41 6.68 0.07
#